data_AF-A0A7J7FQL6-F1
#
_entry.id   AF-A0A7J7FQL6-F1
#
_cell.length_a   1.000
_cell.length_b   1.000
_cell.length_c   1.000
_cell.angle_alpha   90.00
_cell.angle_beta   90.00
_cell.angle_gamma   90.00
#
_symmetry.space_group_name_H-M   'P 1'
#
loop_
_entity.id
_entity.type
_entity.pdbx_description
1 polymer ?
#
loop_
_entity_poly.entity_id
_entity_poly.type
_entity_poly.pdbx_seq_one_letter_code
_entity_poly.pdbx_strand_id
1 'polypeptide(L)'
;MLVCGLIGSGFGSKLSYGSGFFHMRTKLPDKDSAGVVTAFYVMIDFISRWCLLQLTSHTSNHDELDFEFLGNREGKPCTLQTNVFSNGQGNREQRLHLWFDPTADFHTYQILGNQHQIV
;
A
#
# COMPACT_ATOMS: atom_id res chain seq x y z
N MET A 1 -4.44 -10.65 -5.14
CA MET A 1 -5.07 -10.77 -3.81
C MET A 1 -6.42 -11.46 -3.99
N LEU A 2 -6.74 -12.47 -3.19
CA LEU A 2 -8.06 -13.10 -3.17
C LEU A 2 -8.72 -12.75 -1.83
N VAL A 3 -9.87 -12.07 -1.88
CA VAL A 3 -10.69 -11.77 -0.71
C VAL A 3 -11.96 -12.58 -0.86
N CYS A 4 -12.23 -13.45 0.10
CA CYS A 4 -13.52 -14.12 0.26
C CYS A 4 -14.12 -13.58 1.56
N GLY A 5 -15.44 -13.48 1.71
CA GLY A 5 -16.14 -12.76 2.80
C GLY A 5 -15.82 -13.14 4.25
N LEU A 6 -14.82 -14.00 4.48
CA LEU A 6 -14.29 -14.42 5.77
C LEU A 6 -12.80 -14.05 5.98
N ILE A 7 -11.99 -13.93 4.92
CA ILE A 7 -10.53 -13.73 5.01
C ILE A 7 -9.94 -12.92 3.83
N GLY A 8 -8.89 -12.14 4.13
CA GLY A 8 -8.02 -11.50 3.13
C GLY A 8 -6.79 -12.35 2.78
N SER A 9 -5.88 -11.79 1.98
CA SER A 9 -4.61 -12.43 1.58
C SER A 9 -3.54 -11.38 1.33
N GLY A 10 -2.27 -11.72 1.57
CA GLY A 10 -1.13 -10.84 1.33
C GLY A 10 0.17 -11.63 1.13
N PHE A 11 1.20 -10.95 0.65
CA PHE A 11 2.56 -11.49 0.54
C PHE A 11 3.56 -10.36 0.85
N GLY A 12 4.77 -10.74 1.26
CA GLY A 12 5.85 -9.80 1.59
C GLY A 12 7.14 -10.14 0.86
N SER A 13 8.07 -9.19 0.84
CA SER A 13 9.42 -9.43 0.34
C SER A 13 10.15 -10.44 1.22
N LYS A 14 11.04 -11.23 0.61
CA LYS A 14 11.92 -12.15 1.37
C LYS A 14 13.04 -11.42 2.12
N LEU A 15 13.35 -10.20 1.69
CA LEU A 15 14.45 -9.38 2.19
C LEU A 15 13.93 -8.01 2.61
N SER A 16 14.68 -7.37 3.50
CA SER A 16 14.48 -5.98 3.92
C SER A 16 15.37 -5.05 3.10
N TYR A 17 14.89 -3.83 2.85
CA TYR A 17 15.57 -2.83 2.04
C TYR A 17 15.46 -1.46 2.71
N GLY A 18 16.56 -0.70 2.78
CA GLY A 18 16.58 0.68 3.30
C GLY A 18 16.41 1.75 2.21
N SER A 19 16.49 1.36 0.93
CA SER A 19 16.24 2.20 -0.24
C SER A 19 15.99 1.28 -1.43
N GLY A 20 15.38 1.81 -2.50
CA GLY A 20 15.19 1.04 -3.72
C GLY A 20 14.14 1.62 -4.65
N PHE A 21 13.94 0.89 -5.75
CA PHE A 21 12.90 1.12 -6.71
C PHE A 21 11.98 -0.10 -6.71
N PHE A 22 10.80 0.04 -6.11
CA PHE A 22 9.84 -1.03 -5.93
C PHE A 22 8.69 -0.84 -6.90
N HIS A 23 8.31 -1.88 -7.63
CA HIS A 23 7.18 -1.79 -8.55
C HIS A 23 6.32 -3.04 -8.54
N MET A 24 5.03 -2.85 -8.76
CA MET A 24 4.07 -3.93 -8.93
C MET A 24 3.13 -3.62 -10.09
N ARG A 25 2.87 -4.63 -10.93
CA ARG A 25 1.79 -4.58 -11.91
C ARG A 25 0.51 -5.02 -11.22
N THR A 26 -0.46 -4.13 -11.15
CA THR A 26 -1.72 -4.35 -10.43
C THR A 26 -2.89 -4.08 -11.35
N LYS A 27 -3.85 -5.00 -11.34
CA LYS A 27 -5.19 -4.82 -11.92
C LYS A 27 -6.20 -4.95 -10.80
N LEU A 28 -7.11 -3.99 -10.67
CA LEU A 28 -8.11 -4.00 -9.61
C LEU A 28 -9.29 -4.91 -9.97
N PRO A 29 -10.06 -5.37 -8.97
CA PRO A 29 -11.31 -6.10 -9.21
C PRO A 29 -12.28 -5.28 -10.07
N ASP A 30 -12.89 -5.91 -11.06
CA ASP A 30 -13.83 -5.31 -12.03
C ASP A 30 -15.30 -5.35 -11.55
N LYS A 31 -15.54 -5.81 -10.33
CA LYS A 31 -16.86 -5.90 -9.69
C LYS A 31 -16.91 -5.03 -8.45
N ASP A 32 -18.07 -4.99 -7.81
CA ASP A 32 -18.26 -4.30 -6.53
C ASP A 32 -17.17 -4.70 -5.52
N SER A 33 -16.37 -3.71 -5.15
CA SER A 33 -15.26 -3.82 -4.21
C SER A 33 -15.41 -2.82 -3.07
N ALA A 34 -16.62 -2.28 -2.85
CA ALA A 34 -16.88 -1.32 -1.79
C ALA A 34 -16.45 -1.88 -0.43
N GLY A 35 -15.59 -1.14 0.28
CA GLY A 35 -15.05 -1.55 1.58
C GLY A 35 -13.86 -2.51 1.51
N VAL A 36 -13.41 -2.89 0.31
CA VAL A 36 -12.16 -3.64 0.10
C VAL A 36 -11.05 -2.67 -0.27
N VAL A 37 -9.90 -2.80 0.39
CA VAL A 37 -8.67 -2.06 0.07
C VAL A 37 -7.67 -3.03 -0.55
N THR A 38 -7.20 -2.73 -1.76
CA THR A 38 -6.01 -3.38 -2.32
C THR A 38 -4.81 -2.52 -1.99
N ALA A 39 -3.80 -3.06 -1.31
CA ALA A 39 -2.64 -2.30 -0.87
C ALA A 39 -1.34 -2.77 -1.55
N PHE A 40 -0.48 -1.81 -1.86
CA PHE A 40 0.93 -2.01 -2.20
C PHE A 40 1.74 -1.01 -1.38
N TYR A 41 2.53 -1.49 -0.44
CA TYR A 41 3.25 -0.62 0.48
C TYR A 41 4.67 -1.10 0.73
N VAL A 42 5.51 -0.17 1.19
CA VAL A 42 6.90 -0.43 1.59
C VAL A 42 7.07 0.03 3.03
N MET A 43 7.31 -0.91 3.93
CA MET A 43 7.71 -0.63 5.30
C MET A 43 9.24 -0.60 5.38
N ILE A 44 9.79 0.51 5.86
CA ILE A 44 11.23 0.67 6.09
C ILE A 44 11.45 0.56 7.60
N ASP A 45 12.03 -0.55 8.02
CA ASP A 45 12.40 -0.78 9.41
C ASP A 45 13.93 -0.74 9.54
N PHE A 46 14.45 0.31 10.17
CA PHE A 46 15.87 0.43 10.49
C PHE A 46 16.25 -0.34 11.77
N ILE A 47 15.28 -0.75 12.60
CA ILE A 47 15.53 -1.49 13.84
C ILE A 47 15.01 -2.92 13.67
N SER A 48 15.76 -3.64 12.83
CA SER A 48 15.71 -5.09 12.74
C SER A 48 15.61 -5.74 14.12
N ARG A 49 14.64 -6.66 14.25
CA ARG A 49 14.46 -7.71 15.29
C ARG A 49 13.53 -7.46 16.48
N TRP A 50 13.06 -6.24 16.77
CA TRP A 50 12.09 -6.02 17.86
C TRP A 50 10.64 -5.75 17.41
N CYS A 51 10.40 -5.55 16.10
CA CYS A 51 9.07 -5.24 15.57
C CYS A 51 8.06 -6.40 15.69
N LEU A 52 8.50 -7.66 15.62
CA LEU A 52 7.62 -8.82 15.86
C LEU A 52 7.05 -8.88 17.29
N LEU A 53 7.67 -8.19 18.26
CA LEU A 53 7.16 -8.05 19.63
C LEU A 53 6.29 -6.78 19.82
N GLN A 54 6.37 -5.81 18.91
CA GLN A 54 5.66 -4.52 19.02
C GLN A 54 4.28 -4.47 18.35
N LEU A 55 3.79 -5.58 17.77
CA LEU A 55 2.35 -5.73 17.47
C LEU A 55 1.46 -5.64 18.73
N THR A 56 2.05 -5.50 19.93
CA THR A 56 1.37 -5.40 21.22
C THR A 56 1.45 -4.02 21.89
N SER A 57 2.26 -3.07 21.38
CA SER A 57 2.39 -1.74 21.99
C SER A 57 2.11 -0.64 20.97
N HIS A 58 1.23 0.29 21.35
CA HIS A 58 0.63 1.40 20.58
C HIS A 58 1.59 2.42 19.91
N THR A 59 2.88 2.12 19.77
CA THR A 59 3.89 3.03 19.20
C THR A 59 4.87 2.24 18.34
N SER A 60 4.45 1.81 17.15
CA SER A 60 5.39 1.30 16.15
C SER A 60 6.10 2.50 15.50
N ASN A 61 7.35 2.75 15.90
CA ASN A 61 8.22 3.73 15.25
C ASN A 61 8.70 3.17 13.90
N HIS A 62 7.84 3.20 12.89
CA HIS A 62 8.12 2.68 11.56
C HIS A 62 7.94 3.77 10.50
N ASP A 63 8.65 3.61 9.40
CA ASP A 63 8.43 4.40 8.19
C ASP A 63 7.67 3.51 7.19
N GLU A 64 6.68 4.08 6.50
CA GLU A 64 5.82 3.36 5.55
C GLU A 64 5.42 4.27 4.39
N LEU A 65 5.38 3.68 3.19
CA LEU A 65 4.97 4.33 1.95
C LEU A 65 3.84 3.52 1.33
N ASP A 66 2.68 4.14 1.13
CA ASP A 66 1.45 3.44 0.78
C ASP A 66 0.93 3.77 -0.61
N PHE A 67 0.48 2.75 -1.33
CA PHE A 67 -0.60 2.83 -2.30
C PHE A 67 -1.79 2.00 -1.81
N GLU A 68 -2.90 2.65 -1.56
CA GLU A 68 -4.16 2.02 -1.17
C GLU A 68 -5.24 2.33 -2.20
N PHE A 69 -5.68 1.30 -2.91
CA PHE A 69 -6.81 1.39 -3.83
C PHE A 69 -8.09 1.14 -3.05
N LEU A 70 -8.82 2.23 -2.79
CA LEU A 70 -10.10 2.19 -2.09
C LEU A 70 -11.17 1.75 -3.09
N GLY A 71 -11.61 0.49 -2.95
CA GLY A 71 -12.63 -0.10 -3.79
C GLY A 71 -13.97 0.60 -3.66
N ASN A 72 -14.79 0.48 -4.71
CA ASN A 72 -16.06 1.19 -4.81
C ASN A 72 -17.15 0.25 -5.36
N ARG A 73 -18.40 0.73 -5.32
CA ARG A 73 -19.53 0.04 -5.94
C ARG A 73 -19.31 -0.04 -7.45
N GLU A 74 -19.90 -1.06 -8.06
CA GLU A 74 -19.85 -1.27 -9.50
C GLU A 74 -20.22 0.00 -10.29
N GLY A 75 -19.42 0.33 -11.31
CA GLY A 75 -19.59 1.53 -12.14
C GLY A 75 -19.13 2.85 -11.52
N LYS A 76 -18.58 2.85 -10.29
CA LYS A 76 -18.01 4.04 -9.66
C LYS A 76 -16.48 3.99 -9.64
N PRO A 77 -15.80 5.13 -9.80
CA PRO A 77 -14.34 5.16 -9.82
C PRO A 77 -13.76 4.75 -8.47
N CYS A 78 -12.71 3.91 -8.51
CA CYS A 78 -11.86 3.68 -7.35
C CYS A 78 -11.04 4.94 -7.02
N THR A 79 -10.66 5.09 -5.76
CA THR A 79 -9.77 6.16 -5.32
C THR A 79 -8.40 5.56 -5.01
N LEU A 80 -7.34 6.13 -5.58
CA LEU A 80 -5.99 5.84 -5.13
C LEU A 80 -5.67 6.79 -3.96
N GLN A 81 -5.33 6.21 -2.81
CA GLN A 81 -4.77 6.92 -1.68
C GLN A 81 -3.28 6.63 -1.61
N THR A 82 -2.47 7.66 -1.40
CA THR A 82 -1.07 7.54 -0.98
C THR A 82 -0.91 8.05 0.44
N ASN A 83 0.06 7.53 1.17
CA ASN A 83 0.42 8.02 2.50
C ASN A 83 1.92 7.86 2.74
N VAL A 84 2.44 8.64 3.68
CA VAL A 84 3.83 8.55 4.16
C VAL A 84 3.80 8.58 5.68
N PHE A 85 4.19 7.47 6.29
CA PHE A 85 4.52 7.40 7.71
C PHE A 85 6.01 7.67 7.91
N SER A 86 6.30 8.52 8.89
CA SER A 86 7.67 8.73 9.36
C SER A 86 7.70 8.66 10.87
N ASN A 87 8.55 7.77 11.41
CA ASN A 87 8.68 7.48 12.83
C ASN A 87 7.30 7.21 13.49
N GLY A 88 6.50 6.38 12.84
CA GLY A 88 5.15 5.98 13.28
C GLY A 88 4.06 7.04 13.07
N GLN A 89 4.38 8.23 12.54
CA GLN A 89 3.39 9.26 12.28
C GLN A 89 3.03 9.32 10.80
N GLY A 90 1.79 9.03 10.46
CA GLY A 90 1.19 9.19 9.13
C GLY A 90 0.44 10.53 8.99
N ASN A 91 -0.84 10.48 8.61
CA ASN A 91 -1.72 11.63 8.35
C ASN A 91 -1.22 12.53 7.20
N ARG A 92 -0.63 11.92 6.17
CA ARG A 92 -0.14 12.60 4.96
C ARG A 92 -0.87 12.10 3.72
N GLU A 93 -2.13 11.74 3.89
CA GLU A 93 -2.91 11.10 2.84
C GLU A 93 -3.13 12.06 1.66
N GLN A 94 -2.87 11.58 0.45
CA GLN A 94 -3.36 12.21 -0.77
C GLN A 94 -4.30 11.26 -1.47
N ARG A 95 -5.41 11.78 -1.99
CA ARG A 95 -6.42 10.99 -2.70
C ARG A 95 -6.62 11.54 -4.11
N LEU A 96 -6.56 10.66 -5.09
CA LEU A 96 -6.81 11.01 -6.49
C LEU A 96 -7.63 9.94 -7.21
N HIS A 97 -8.33 10.38 -8.24
CA HIS A 97 -8.88 9.49 -9.25
C HIS A 97 -7.88 9.31 -10.38
N LEU A 98 -7.76 8.08 -10.87
CA LEU A 98 -6.91 7.75 -12.00
C LEU A 98 -7.58 8.23 -13.30
N TRP A 99 -6.76 8.65 -14.25
CA TRP A 99 -7.22 9.09 -15.59
C TRP A 99 -7.54 7.92 -16.53
N PHE A 100 -7.53 6.70 -16.01
CA PHE A 100 -7.83 5.45 -16.70
C PHE A 100 -8.64 4.53 -15.78
N ASP A 101 -9.24 3.49 -16.35
CA ASP A 101 -9.93 2.44 -15.59
C ASP A 101 -8.90 1.41 -15.07
N PRO A 102 -8.60 1.37 -13.75
CA PRO A 102 -7.62 0.46 -13.18
C PRO A 102 -8.10 -1.00 -13.11
N THR A 103 -9.34 -1.29 -13.49
CA THR A 103 -9.92 -2.65 -13.54
C THR A 103 -9.78 -3.29 -14.92
N ALA A 104 -9.60 -2.47 -15.96
CA ALA A 104 -9.57 -2.91 -17.36
C ALA A 104 -8.30 -3.70 -17.71
N ASP A 105 -7.13 -3.28 -17.25
CA ASP A 105 -5.86 -3.98 -17.48
C ASP A 105 -4.88 -3.76 -16.31
N PHE A 106 -3.73 -4.43 -16.36
CA PHE A 106 -2.64 -4.23 -15.41
C PHE A 106 -1.92 -2.91 -15.66
N HIS A 107 -1.87 -2.07 -14.63
CA HIS A 107 -1.07 -0.85 -14.61
C HIS A 107 0.12 -1.01 -13.66
N THR A 108 1.20 -0.26 -13.91
CA THR A 108 2.41 -0.33 -13.07
C THR A 108 2.39 0.80 -12.05
N TYR A 109 2.50 0.44 -10.77
CA TYR A 109 2.63 1.37 -9.66
C TYR A 109 4.03 1.21 -9.07
N GLN A 110 4.70 2.33 -8.81
CA GLN A 110 6.13 2.37 -8.52
C GLN A 110 6.39 3.30 -7.35
N ILE A 111 7.34 2.92 -6.50
CA ILE A 111 7.87 3.74 -5.41
C ILE A 111 9.38 3.80 -5.60
N LEU A 112 9.91 5.00 -5.81
CA LEU A 112 11.34 5.26 -5.71
C LEU A 112 11.63 5.87 -4.35
N GLY A 113 12.29 5.11 -3.46
CA GLY A 113 12.75 5.61 -2.17
C GLY A 113 14.27 5.67 -2.11
N ASN A 114 14.84 6.85 -1.88
CA ASN A 114 16.27 7.02 -1.56
C ASN A 114 16.47 8.13 -0.53
N GLN A 115 17.72 8.40 -0.15
CA GLN A 115 18.06 9.38 0.90
C GLN A 115 17.60 10.82 0.61
N HIS A 116 17.25 11.16 -0.63
CA HIS A 116 16.90 12.51 -1.04
C HIS A 116 15.40 12.70 -1.28
N GLN A 117 14.70 11.64 -1.70
CA GLN A 117 13.31 11.76 -2.15
C GLN A 117 12.54 10.44 -2.14
N ILE A 118 11.23 10.60 -2.09
CA ILE A 118 10.22 9.59 -2.43
C ILE A 118 9.48 10.09 -3.67
N VAL A 119 9.34 9.23 -4.68
CA VAL A 119 8.59 9.49 -5.92
C VAL A 119 7.62 8.36 -6.17
#